data_AF-A0A7W1P9Z3-F1
#
_entry.id   AF-A0A7W1P9Z3-F1
#
_cell.length_a   1.000
_cell.length_b   1.000
_cell.length_c   1.000
_cell.angle_alpha   90.00
_cell.angle_beta   90.00
_cell.angle_gamma   90.00
#
_symmetry.space_group_name_H-M   'P 1'
#
loop_
_entity.id
_entity.type
_entity.pdbx_description
1 polymer ?
#
loop_
_entity_poly.entity_id
_entity_poly.type
_entity_poly.pdbx_seq_one_letter_code
_entity_poly.pdbx_strand_id
1 'polypeptide(L)' 'MIVYVLLREDQNEHGYIDTSIAGVFLDERRAKECEALDRLQARGQGLVVEDDESPDGEWQVSWKVEEHFVS' A
#
# COMPACT_ATOMS: atom_id res chain seq x y z
N MET A 1 2.73 -13.74 -18.66
CA MET A 1 2.38 -14.21 -17.30
C MET A 1 1.80 -13.05 -16.54
N ILE A 2 0.64 -13.20 -15.89
CA ILE A 2 0.07 -12.14 -15.05
C ILE A 2 0.73 -12.21 -13.67
N VAL A 3 1.10 -11.05 -13.13
CA VAL A 3 1.57 -10.87 -11.75
C VAL A 3 0.81 -9.73 -11.11
N TYR A 4 0.61 -9.81 -9.80
CA TYR A 4 -0.03 -8.80 -8.98
C TYR A 4 1.04 -8.16 -8.10
N VAL A 5 1.27 -6.86 -8.26
CA VAL A 5 2.29 -6.10 -7.52
C VAL A 5 1.59 -5.30 -6.44
N LEU A 6 1.92 -5.57 -5.18
CA LEU A 6 1.50 -4.76 -4.05
C LEU A 6 2.48 -3.60 -3.91
N LEU A 7 1.97 -2.39 -4.09
CA LEU A 7 2.70 -1.15 -3.89
C LEU A 7 2.29 -0.53 -2.55
N ARG A 8 3.27 0.05 -1.87
CA ARG A 8 3.08 0.89 -0.69
C ARG A 8 3.49 2.32 -1.05
N GLU A 9 2.64 3.27 -0.72
CA GLU A 9 2.89 4.69 -0.91
C GLU A 9 2.92 5.37 0.46
N ASP A 10 4.03 6.02 0.78
CA ASP A 10 4.20 6.81 2.00
C ASP A 10 4.23 8.29 1.62
N GLN A 11 3.18 9.02 1.98
CA GLN A 11 3.05 10.45 1.78
C GLN A 11 3.51 11.20 3.04
N ASN A 12 4.37 12.20 2.87
CA ASN A 12 4.75 13.09 3.96
C ASN A 12 3.85 14.34 4.06
N GLU A 13 4.08 15.15 5.10
CA GLU A 13 3.34 16.39 5.38
C GLU A 13 3.36 17.44 4.25
N HIS A 14 4.28 17.32 3.29
CA HIS A 14 4.41 18.24 2.16
C HIS A 14 3.82 17.67 0.85
N GLY A 15 3.22 16.47 0.90
CA GLY A 15 2.62 15.82 -0.26
C GLY A 15 3.63 15.10 -1.16
N TYR A 16 4.87 14.88 -0.72
CA TYR A 16 5.79 14.00 -1.44
C TYR A 16 5.44 12.55 -1.14
N ILE A 17 5.38 11.74 -2.20
CA ILE A 17 5.04 10.33 -2.14
C ILE A 17 6.31 9.51 -2.43
N ASP A 18 6.67 8.63 -1.49
CA ASP A 18 7.64 7.55 -1.72
C ASP A 18 6.89 6.26 -2.05
N THR A 19 7.20 5.66 -3.20
CA THR A 19 6.52 4.43 -3.67
C THR A 19 7.49 3.27 -3.62
N SER A 20 7.08 2.20 -2.94
CA SER A 20 7.87 0.97 -2.82
C SER A 20 7.06 -0.27 -3.23
N ILE A 21 7.74 -1.30 -3.73
CA ILE A 21 7.14 -2.61 -3.98
C ILE A 21 7.19 -3.40 -2.68
N ALA A 22 6.02 -3.61 -2.06
CA ALA A 22 5.88 -4.41 -0.85
C ALA A 22 5.80 -5.91 -1.16
N GLY A 23 5.34 -6.29 -2.35
CA GLY A 23 5.31 -7.70 -2.76
C GLY A 23 4.94 -7.91 -4.23
N VAL A 24 5.27 -9.09 -4.74
CA VAL A 24 4.89 -9.56 -6.09
C VAL A 24 4.29 -10.96 -5.97
N PHE A 25 3.10 -11.14 -6.52
CA PHE A 25 2.28 -12.34 -6.34
C PHE A 25 1.80 -12.89 -7.67
N LEU A 26 1.59 -14.20 -7.75
CA LEU A 26 0.95 -14.87 -8.90
C LEU A 26 -0.58 -14.99 -8.74
N ASP A 27 -1.11 -14.62 -7.58
CA ASP A 27 -2.53 -14.75 -7.20
C ASP A 27 -2.98 -13.44 -6.55
N GLU A 28 -4.02 -12.83 -7.11
CA GLU A 28 -4.62 -11.57 -6.63
C GLU A 28 -5.08 -11.68 -5.17
N ARG A 29 -5.66 -12.83 -4.78
CA ARG A 29 -6.15 -13.05 -3.42
C ARG A 29 -5.01 -12.96 -2.41
N ARG A 30 -3.83 -13.50 -2.74
CA ARG A 30 -2.67 -13.42 -1.86
C ARG A 30 -2.14 -12.00 -1.74
N ALA A 31 -2.16 -11.23 -2.82
CA ALA A 31 -1.80 -9.81 -2.78
C ALA A 31 -2.71 -9.02 -1.84
N LYS A 32 -4.03 -9.23 -1.93
CA LYS A 32 -5.05 -8.60 -1.05
C LYS A 32 -4.96 -9.05 0.40
N GLU A 33 -4.66 -10.32 0.66
CA GLU A 33 -4.42 -10.81 2.03
C GLU A 33 -3.19 -10.15 2.65
N CYS A 34 -2.11 -9.97 1.87
CA CYS A 34 -0.91 -9.25 2.31
C CYS A 34 -1.20 -7.76 2.57
N GLU A 35 -1.92 -7.12 1.66
CA GLU A 35 -2.38 -5.73 1.81
C GLU A 35 -3.15 -5.53 3.14
N ALA A 36 -4.11 -6.40 3.44
CA ALA A 36 -4.93 -6.30 4.64
C ALA A 36 -4.09 -6.47 5.93
N LEU A 37 -3.11 -7.38 5.91
CA LEU A 37 -2.19 -7.59 7.04
C LEU A 37 -1.27 -6.38 7.25
N ASP A 38 -0.71 -5.81 6.18
CA ASP A 38 0.17 -4.64 6.26
C ASP A 38 -0.59 -3.42 6.78
N ARG A 39 -1.81 -3.18 6.28
CA ARG A 39 -2.71 -2.13 6.81
C ARG A 39 -2.96 -2.30 8.30
N LEU A 40 -3.22 -3.52 8.76
CA LEU A 40 -3.44 -3.80 10.18
C LEU A 40 -2.18 -3.54 11.02
N GLN A 41 -1.01 -3.94 10.52
CA GLN A 41 0.27 -3.69 11.21
C GLN A 41 0.59 -2.21 11.29
N ALA A 42 0.37 -1.46 10.21
CA ALA A 42 0.60 -0.02 10.16
C ALA A 42 -0.28 0.74 11.16
N ARG A 43 -1.58 0.38 11.26
CA ARG A 43 -2.47 0.90 12.31
C ARG A 43 -1.95 0.57 13.71
N GLY A 44 -1.43 -0.64 13.91
CA GLY A 44 -0.78 -1.04 15.17
C GLY A 44 0.50 -0.26 15.52
N GLN A 45 1.14 0.35 14.51
CA GLN A 45 2.31 1.23 14.67
C GLN A 45 1.92 2.71 14.82
N GLY A 46 0.63 3.04 14.75
CA GLY A 46 0.13 4.42 14.84
C GLY A 46 0.25 5.21 13.54
N LEU A 47 0.45 4.54 12.39
CA LEU A 47 0.43 5.21 11.09
C LEU A 47 -1.01 5.52 10.66
N VAL A 48 -1.19 6.68 10.02
CA VAL A 48 -2.45 7.06 9.38
C VAL A 48 -2.56 6.33 8.04
N VAL A 49 -3.62 5.56 7.85
CA VAL A 49 -3.88 4.84 6.60
C VAL A 49 -4.90 5.62 5.78
N GLU A 50 -4.67 5.86 4.47
CA GLU A 50 -5.41 6.77 3.54
C GLU A 50 -6.96 6.61 3.49
N ASP A 51 -7.57 5.68 4.23
CA ASP A 51 -9.03 5.57 4.40
C ASP A 51 -9.56 6.26 5.67
N ASP A 52 -8.69 6.70 6.59
CA ASP A 52 -9.09 7.49 7.74
C ASP A 52 -9.20 8.95 7.27
N GLU A 53 -10.33 9.63 7.51
CA GLU A 53 -10.57 11.05 7.20
C GLU A 53 -9.50 11.93 7.88
N SER A 54 -8.30 11.96 7.33
CA SER A 54 -7.15 12.59 7.94
C SER A 54 -7.02 13.99 7.36
N PRO A 55 -6.85 15.01 8.22
CA PRO A 55 -6.66 16.37 7.75
C PRO A 55 -5.41 16.48 6.87
N ASP A 56 -5.47 17.41 5.91
CA ASP A 56 -4.35 17.78 5.06
C ASP A 56 -3.10 18.06 5.92
N GLY A 57 -1.98 17.39 5.60
CA GLY A 57 -0.68 17.65 6.22
C GLY A 57 -0.16 16.60 7.21
N GLU A 58 -0.87 15.49 7.43
CA GLU A 58 -0.32 14.36 8.21
C GLU A 58 0.41 13.35 7.31
N TRP A 59 1.35 12.60 7.91
CA TRP A 59 2.01 11.49 7.23
C TRP A 59 1.00 10.36 7.02
N GLN A 60 0.83 9.93 5.78
CA GLN A 60 -0.14 8.92 5.40
C GLN A 60 0.55 7.77 4.69
N VAL A 61 0.03 6.57 4.89
CA VAL A 61 0.47 5.38 4.16
C VAL A 61 -0.72 4.72 3.47
N SER A 62 -0.50 4.26 2.26
CA SER A 62 -1.51 3.54 1.49
C SER A 62 -0.92 2.38 0.71
N TRP A 63 -1.81 1.52 0.24
CA TRP A 63 -1.48 0.35 -0.53
C TRP A 63 -2.40 0.22 -1.72
N LYS A 64 -1.84 -0.25 -2.83
CA LYS A 64 -2.59 -0.62 -4.03
C LYS A 64 -2.02 -1.89 -4.63
N VAL A 65 -2.91 -2.75 -5.13
CA VAL A 65 -2.55 -3.94 -5.91
C VAL A 65 -2.72 -3.62 -7.39
N GLU A 66 -1.63 -3.69 -8.14
CA GLU A 66 -1.63 -3.49 -9.60
C GLU A 66 -1.46 -4.83 -10.32
N GLU A 67 -2.20 -5.02 -11.42
CA GLU A 67 -2.05 -6.16 -12.32
C GLU A 67 -1.06 -5.83 -13.44
N HIS A 68 -0.07 -6.68 -13.65
CA HIS A 68 0.97 -6.51 -14.66
C HIS A 68 1.13 -7.76 -15.52
N PHE A 69 1.29 -7.58 -16.83
CA PHE A 69 1.61 -8.66 -17.76
C PHE A 69 3.11 -8.69 -18.05
N VAL A 70 3.77 -9.80 -17.70
CA VAL A 70 5.20 -10.04 -17.93
C VAL A 70 5.36 -11.04 -19.08
N SER A 71 6.01 -10.61 -20.16
CA SER A 71 6.29 -11.44 -21.35
C SER A 71 7.60 -12.20 -21.24
#